data_AF-A0A8X6VAC9-F1
#
_entry.id   AF-A0A8X6VAC9-F1
#
_cell.length_a   1.000
_cell.length_b   1.000
_cell.length_c   1.000
_cell.angle_alpha   90.00
_cell.angle_beta   90.00
_cell.angle_gamma   90.00
#
_symmetry.space_group_name_H-M   'P 1'
#
loop_
_entity.id
_entity.type
_entity.pdbx_description
1 polymer ?
#
loop_
_entity_poly.entity_id
_entity_poly.type
_entity_poly.pdbx_seq_one_letter_code
_entity_poly.pdbx_strand_id
1 'polypeptide(L)' 'MRAIFSLNFSRFDGHLLKDHETDEASHIIVSDATSNGAIPEEANKVTVDWLWDSIKLKKKLSEKLYKPQTD' A
#
# COMPACT_ATOMS: atom_id res chain seq x y z
N MET A 1 1.93 8.28 15.23
CA MET A 1 0.87 7.27 15.02
C MET A 1 1.26 6.29 13.88
N ARG A 2 2.48 5.70 13.91
CA ARG A 2 2.98 4.76 12.88
C ARG A 2 2.72 3.27 13.22
N ALA A 3 2.56 2.94 14.50
CA ALA A 3 2.48 1.56 14.98
C ALA A 3 1.16 0.81 14.65
N ILE A 4 0.08 1.53 14.33
CA ILE A 4 -1.23 0.92 14.02
C ILE A 4 -1.22 0.31 12.61
N PHE A 5 -0.48 0.92 11.67
CA PHE A 5 -0.39 0.46 10.29
C PHE A 5 0.33 -0.89 10.17
N SER A 6 1.47 -1.08 10.86
CA SER A 6 2.22 -2.34 10.86
C SER A 6 1.47 -3.50 11.51
N LEU A 7 0.69 -3.22 12.56
CA LEU A 7 0.01 -4.25 13.34
C LEU A 7 -1.22 -4.83 12.62
N ASN A 8 -1.92 -4.03 11.82
CA ASN A 8 -3.06 -4.51 11.05
C ASN A 8 -2.61 -5.21 9.77
N PHE A 9 -1.52 -4.80 9.13
CA PHE A 9 -1.05 -5.42 7.88
C PHE A 9 -0.60 -6.88 8.08
N SER A 10 0.20 -7.12 9.12
CA SER A 10 0.68 -8.46 9.50
C SER A 10 -0.46 -9.43 9.90
N ARG A 11 -1.61 -8.91 10.36
CA ARG A 11 -2.79 -9.72 10.70
C ARG A 11 -3.58 -10.20 9.48
N PHE A 12 -3.34 -9.62 8.31
CA PHE A 12 -3.96 -10.01 7.03
C PHE A 12 -2.92 -10.55 6.05
N ASP A 13 -1.83 -11.14 6.57
CA ASP A 13 -0.75 -11.73 5.77
C ASP A 13 0.01 -10.72 4.89
N GLY A 14 -0.09 -9.43 5.24
CA GLY A 14 0.64 -8.35 4.59
C GLY A 14 2.01 -8.16 5.22
N HIS A 15 3.05 -8.13 4.39
CA HIS A 15 4.41 -7.78 4.80
C HIS A 15 4.69 -6.31 4.47
N LEU A 16 4.98 -5.52 5.51
CA LEU A 16 5.43 -4.14 5.33
C LEU A 16 6.94 -4.19 5.06
N LEU A 17 7.33 -3.88 3.83
CA LEU A 17 8.72 -3.83 3.42
C LEU A 17 9.38 -2.56 3.96
N LYS A 18 10.65 -2.66 4.36
CA LYS A 18 11.47 -1.51 4.75
C LYS A 18 11.96 -0.78 3.51
N ASP A 19 12.44 0.45 3.69
CA ASP A 19 12.88 1.34 2.60
C ASP A 19 13.96 0.75 1.67
N HIS A 20 14.69 -0.28 2.10
CA HIS A 20 15.73 -0.97 1.30
C HIS A 20 15.24 -2.27 0.62
N GLU A 21 14.00 -2.70 0.90
CA GLU A 21 13.35 -3.89 0.33
C GLU A 21 12.35 -3.49 -0.76
N THR A 22 12.40 -2.24 -1.23
CA THR A 22 11.42 -1.67 -2.16
C THR A 22 11.30 -2.46 -3.45
N ASP A 23 12.37 -3.07 -3.95
CA ASP A 23 12.39 -3.84 -5.21
C ASP A 23 11.48 -5.09 -5.18
N GLU A 24 11.14 -5.60 -4.00
CA GLU A 24 10.25 -6.76 -3.83
C GLU A 24 8.78 -6.36 -3.61
N ALA A 25 8.47 -5.06 -3.66
CA ALA A 25 7.13 -4.56 -3.37
C ALA A 25 6.14 -4.88 -4.49
N SER A 26 5.14 -5.71 -4.17
CA SER A 26 4.01 -5.95 -5.08
C SER A 26 3.02 -4.78 -5.16
N HIS A 27 2.94 -3.99 -4.09
CA HIS A 27 2.02 -2.85 -3.96
C HIS A 27 2.72 -1.67 -3.28
N ILE A 28 2.43 -0.47 -3.77
CA ILE A 28 2.90 0.78 -3.18
C ILE A 28 1.69 1.58 -2.77
N ILE A 29 1.60 1.89 -1.47
CA ILE A 29 0.56 2.74 -0.93
C ILE A 29 1.01 4.20 -1.09
N VAL A 30 0.35 4.93 -1.97
CA VAL A 30 0.62 6.35 -2.21
C VAL A 30 -0.33 7.17 -1.34
N SER A 31 0.23 8.01 -0.48
CA SER A 31 -0.47 9.18 0.06
C SER A 31 -0.11 10.39 -0.79
N ASP A 32 -1.02 11.35 -0.96
CA ASP A 32 -0.86 12.56 -1.80
C ASP A 32 0.43 13.39 -1.54
N ALA A 33 1.17 13.09 -0.47
CA ALA A 33 2.54 13.55 -0.26
C ALA A 33 3.55 12.63 -0.97
N THR A 34 3.91 12.99 -2.21
CA THR A 34 5.22 12.76 -2.85
C THR A 34 6.00 11.53 -2.35
N SER A 35 5.89 10.41 -3.06
CA SER A 35 6.72 9.23 -2.83
C SER A 35 8.16 9.52 -3.29
N ASN A 36 9.02 9.99 -2.37
CA ASN A 36 10.46 10.10 -2.60
C ASN A 36 11.10 8.71 -2.39
N GLY A 37 11.06 7.86 -3.42
CA GLY A 37 11.71 6.56 -3.40
C GLY A 37 11.76 5.96 -4.81
N ALA A 38 12.70 5.04 -5.04
CA ALA A 38 12.69 4.22 -6.23
C ALA A 38 11.41 3.38 -6.20
N ILE A 39 10.48 3.67 -7.11
CA ILE A 39 9.23 2.91 -7.26
C ILE A 39 9.56 1.78 -8.24
N PRO A 40 9.49 0.50 -7.82
CA PRO A 40 9.59 -0.62 -8.75
C PRO A 40 8.59 -0.48 -9.89
N GLU A 41 9.06 -0.72 -11.12
CA GLU A 41 8.25 -0.56 -12.34
C GLU A 41 7.05 -1.51 -12.37
N GLU A 42 7.17 -2.68 -11.72
CA GLU A 42 6.13 -3.71 -11.70
C GLU A 42 5.14 -3.58 -10.52
N ALA A 43 5.36 -2.64 -9.60
CA ALA A 43 4.52 -2.52 -8.41
C ALA A 43 3.19 -1.80 -8.69
N ASN A 44 2.09 -2.34 -8.14
CA ASN A 44 0.78 -1.72 -8.25
C ASN A 44 0.67 -0.53 -7.29
N LYS A 45 0.47 0.67 -7.84
CA LYS A 45 0.22 1.88 -7.06
C LYS A 45 -1.26 1.94 -6.65
N VAL A 46 -1.52 2.05 -5.35
CA VAL A 46 -2.87 2.17 -4.79
C VAL A 46 -2.90 3.25 -3.71
N THR A 47 -4.07 3.84 -3.47
CA THR A 47 -4.27 4.81 -2.38
C THR A 47 -4.39 4.12 -1.03
N VAL A 48 -4.23 4.89 0.05
CA VAL A 48 -4.43 4.39 1.42
C VAL A 48 -5.86 3.90 1.67
N ASP A 49 -6.84 4.35 0.91
CA ASP A 49 -8.24 3.93 1.04
C ASP A 49 -8.43 2.45 0.69
N TRP A 50 -7.68 1.95 -0.30
CA TRP A 50 -7.70 0.52 -0.65
C TRP A 50 -7.36 -0.37 0.55
N LEU A 51 -6.37 0.07 1.32
CA LEU A 51 -5.92 -0.60 2.52
C LEU A 51 -7.02 -0.61 3.59
N TRP A 52 -7.58 0.57 3.87
CA TRP A 52 -8.59 0.73 4.90
C TRP A 52 -9.86 -0.05 4.60
N ASP A 53 -10.33 0.01 3.36
CA ASP A 53 -11.55 -0.68 2.95
C ASP A 53 -11.34 -2.20 2.91
N SER A 54 -10.16 -2.67 2.47
CA SER A 54 -9.83 -4.10 2.51
C SER A 54 -9.78 -4.65 3.94
N ILE A 55 -9.26 -3.86 4.89
CA ILE A 55 -9.24 -4.22 6.33
C ILE A 55 -10.67 -4.22 6.90
N LYS A 56 -11.45 -3.16 6.65
CA LYS A 56 -12.83 -3.03 7.17
C LYS A 56 -13.73 -4.16 6.68
N LEU A 57 -13.64 -4.49 5.40
CA LEU A 57 -14.44 -5.54 4.78
C LEU A 57 -13.86 -6.95 4.98
N LYS A 58 -12.67 -7.05 5.61
CA LYS A 58 -11.91 -8.30 5.79
C LYS A 58 -11.77 -9.09 4.47
N LYS A 59 -11.58 -8.37 3.36
CA LYS A 59 -11.52 -8.92 2.01
C LYS A 59 -10.57 -8.09 1.16
N LYS A 60 -9.74 -8.76 0.35
CA LYS A 60 -8.90 -8.08 -0.65
C LYS A 60 -9.79 -7.46 -1.74
N LEU A 61 -9.80 -6.13 -1.82
CA LEU A 61 -10.53 -5.39 -2.85
C LEU A 61 -9.71 -5.24 -4.13
N SER A 62 -10.39 -4.99 -5.25
CA SER A 62 -9.74 -4.75 -6.53
C SER A 62 -8.98 -3.42 -6.50
N GLU A 63 -7.69 -3.46 -6.84
CA GLU A 63 -6.77 -2.32 -6.86
C GLU A 63 -7.16 -1.29 -7.94
N LYS A 64 -7.89 -1.73 -8.99
CA LYS A 64 -8.26 -0.89 -10.15
C LYS A 64 -9.09 0.35 -9.78
N LEU A 65 -9.87 0.26 -8.70
CA LEU A 65 -10.76 1.34 -8.24
C LEU A 65 -10.05 2.35 -7.32
N TYR A 66 -8.82 2.04 -6.91
CA TYR A 66 -8.07 2.80 -5.92
C TYR A 66 -6.72 3.28 -6.47
N LYS A 67 -6.65 3.48 -7.79
CA LYS A 67 -5.46 4.07 -8.41
C LYS A 67 -5.35 5.54 -7.99
N PRO A 68 -4.14 6.03 -7.64
CA PRO A 68 -3.95 7.45 -7.38
C PRO A 68 -4.32 8.26 -8.62
N GLN A 69 -5.04 9.36 -8.43
CA GLN A 69 -5.31 10.30 -9.53
C GLN A 69 -4.00 11.03 -9.83
N THR A 70 -3.41 10.75 -10.98
CA THR A 70 -2.40 11.63 -11.59
C THR A 70 -3.15 12.80 -12.21
N ASP A 71 -2.99 13.98 -11.62
CA ASP A 71 -3.18 15.26 -12.31
C ASP A 71 -2.12 15.39 -13.42
#